data_AF-A0A926NAT4-F1
#
_entry.id   AF-A0A926NAT4-F1
#
_cell.length_a   1.000
_cell.length_b   1.000
_cell.length_c   1.000
_cell.angle_alpha   90.00
_cell.angle_beta   90.00
_cell.angle_gamma   90.00
#
_symmetry.space_group_name_H-M   'P 1'
#
loop_
_entity.id
_entity.type
_entity.pdbx_description
1 polymer ?
#
loop_
_entity_poly.entity_id
_entity_poly.type
_entity_poly.pdbx_seq_one_letter_code
_entity_poly.pdbx_strand_id
1 'polypeptide(L)'
;MLNTLRASTLVLLLSLIVSGCSFAPDLSAKKEKDATSASEGTEAANSEEIEGAQAATEYKEQPWFEKRRTTTNKAPRAMSGGLWVYNLNSYPGYLGKLVNFEEVDVLHIQLTDKEYYGHILDPLAIEFLNDTTVRVVLSLKKDREGYDFQVEAKKNEPARVFIKVEKGKLQGKKFIIETDTGEKLSIN
;
A
#
# COMPACT_ATOMS: atom_id res chain seq x y z
N MET A 1 -3.64 -68.32 1.81
CA MET A 1 -4.21 -68.61 0.47
C MET A 1 -4.96 -67.37 0.01
N LEU A 2 -4.64 -66.89 -1.21
CA LEU A 2 -5.22 -65.79 -2.02
C LEU A 2 -4.96 -64.34 -1.52
N ASN A 3 -4.11 -63.49 -2.15
CA ASN A 3 -4.15 -62.82 -3.48
C ASN A 3 -5.43 -61.96 -3.67
N THR A 4 -5.44 -60.67 -4.04
CA THR A 4 -4.61 -59.87 -4.97
C THR A 4 -4.79 -58.36 -4.80
N LEU A 5 -3.68 -57.63 -5.01
CA LEU A 5 -3.47 -56.30 -5.65
C LEU A 5 -4.64 -55.70 -6.47
N ARG A 6 -4.86 -54.38 -6.36
CA ARG A 6 -5.00 -53.45 -7.52
C ARG A 6 -4.53 -52.03 -7.16
N ALA A 7 -3.36 -51.67 -7.68
CA ALA A 7 -2.94 -50.29 -7.89
C ALA A 7 -3.64 -49.73 -9.12
N SER A 8 -4.07 -48.46 -9.08
CA SER A 8 -4.59 -47.76 -10.26
C SER A 8 -3.82 -46.46 -10.43
N THR A 9 -2.72 -46.57 -11.19
CA THR A 9 -1.89 -45.48 -11.66
C THR A 9 -2.53 -44.93 -12.93
N LEU A 10 -3.09 -43.72 -12.90
CA LEU A 10 -3.54 -43.04 -14.12
C LEU A 10 -2.40 -42.14 -14.61
N VAL A 11 -1.64 -42.67 -15.56
CA VAL A 11 -0.69 -41.93 -16.41
C VAL A 11 -1.50 -41.38 -17.58
N LEU A 12 -1.45 -40.07 -17.81
CA LEU A 12 -1.81 -39.49 -19.11
C LEU A 12 -0.61 -38.71 -19.64
N LEU A 13 -0.16 -39.14 -20.82
CA LEU A 13 1.10 -38.80 -21.46
C LEU A 13 0.82 -38.14 -22.82
N LEU A 14 1.55 -37.06 -23.13
CA LEU A 14 1.93 -36.57 -24.48
C LEU A 14 0.79 -36.11 -25.44
N SER A 15 0.94 -35.18 -26.39
CA SER A 15 2.11 -34.50 -27.01
C SER A 15 1.65 -33.46 -28.07
N LEU A 16 2.44 -32.37 -28.23
CA LEU A 16 2.82 -31.63 -29.47
C LEU A 16 1.69 -30.93 -30.30
N ILE A 17 1.84 -29.79 -30.99
CA ILE A 17 2.85 -29.34 -31.99
C ILE A 17 2.77 -27.79 -32.19
N VAL A 18 3.96 -27.16 -32.18
CA VAL A 18 4.56 -26.06 -33.02
C VAL A 18 3.69 -25.15 -33.93
N SER A 19 3.95 -23.83 -33.86
CA SER A 19 4.25 -22.85 -34.94
C SER A 19 4.20 -21.42 -34.32
N GLY A 20 5.18 -20.51 -34.35
CA GLY A 20 6.29 -20.24 -35.25
C GLY A 20 6.00 -18.94 -36.04
N CYS A 21 6.60 -17.81 -35.66
CA CYS A 21 7.05 -16.74 -36.58
C CYS A 21 7.83 -15.63 -35.85
N SER A 22 9.09 -15.51 -36.23
CA SER A 22 10.02 -14.43 -35.92
C SER A 22 9.67 -13.15 -36.69
N PHE A 23 9.85 -11.97 -36.10
CA PHE A 23 10.36 -10.81 -36.83
C PHE A 23 11.08 -9.86 -35.87
N ALA A 24 12.38 -9.68 -36.10
CA ALA A 24 13.24 -8.71 -35.44
C ALA A 24 13.45 -7.47 -36.36
N PRO A 25 14.09 -6.39 -35.91
CA PRO A 25 13.89 -5.01 -36.36
C PRO A 25 14.74 -4.64 -37.57
N ASP A 26 14.42 -3.49 -38.21
CA ASP A 26 15.34 -2.83 -39.13
C ASP A 26 15.46 -1.33 -38.83
N LEU A 27 16.70 -0.89 -38.68
CA LEU A 27 17.19 0.48 -38.50
C LEU A 27 18.00 0.79 -39.75
N SER A 28 17.56 1.69 -40.61
CA SER A 28 18.49 2.49 -41.45
C SER A 28 17.79 3.67 -42.11
N ALA A 29 18.43 4.82 -41.97
CA ALA A 29 18.07 6.12 -42.51
C ALA A 29 18.48 6.30 -43.98
N LYS A 30 17.73 7.10 -44.75
CA LYS A 30 18.27 8.15 -45.67
C LYS A 30 17.20 9.11 -46.25
N LYS A 31 17.14 10.29 -45.62
CA LYS A 31 17.08 11.69 -46.11
C LYS A 31 16.93 12.02 -47.62
N GLU A 32 15.93 12.86 -47.95
CA GLU A 32 15.90 14.06 -48.84
C GLU A 32 14.45 14.60 -48.80
N LYS A 33 14.02 15.79 -48.33
CA LYS A 33 14.39 17.22 -48.42
C LYS A 33 13.74 17.97 -49.61
N ASP A 34 12.57 18.58 -49.36
CA ASP A 34 12.14 19.94 -49.76
C ASP A 34 10.78 20.21 -49.07
N ALA A 35 10.66 21.06 -48.05
CA ALA A 35 10.65 22.53 -48.01
C ALA A 35 9.36 23.18 -48.57
N THR A 36 8.41 23.54 -47.68
CA THR A 36 8.02 24.94 -47.36
C THR A 36 6.67 25.02 -46.62
N SER A 37 6.75 25.59 -45.40
CA SER A 37 5.77 26.36 -44.60
C SER A 37 4.33 25.87 -44.40
N ALA A 38 3.94 25.62 -43.15
CA ALA A 38 3.39 26.66 -42.26
C ALA A 38 2.87 26.08 -40.93
N SER A 39 3.02 26.89 -39.88
CA SER A 39 2.16 27.02 -38.68
C SER A 39 2.14 25.89 -37.65
N GLU A 40 2.76 26.22 -36.51
CA GLU A 40 2.21 26.13 -35.15
C GLU A 40 1.44 24.87 -34.73
N GLY A 41 2.11 24.11 -33.87
CA GLY A 41 1.49 23.26 -32.86
C GLY A 41 2.16 23.49 -31.50
N THR A 42 2.52 24.73 -31.18
CA THR A 42 2.68 25.12 -29.78
C THR A 42 1.26 25.19 -29.24
N GLU A 43 0.76 24.11 -28.65
CA GLU A 43 -0.30 24.25 -27.65
C GLU A 43 0.31 25.06 -26.50
N ALA A 44 0.25 26.38 -26.66
CA ALA A 44 0.24 27.30 -25.56
C ALA A 44 -0.97 26.91 -24.72
N ALA A 45 -0.74 26.05 -23.72
CA ALA A 45 -1.63 25.97 -22.60
C ALA A 45 -1.74 27.41 -22.09
N ASN A 46 -2.90 28.03 -22.34
CA ASN A 46 -3.29 29.30 -21.78
C ASN A 46 -3.36 29.09 -20.27
N SER A 47 -2.21 29.21 -19.61
CA SER A 47 -2.09 29.28 -18.17
C SER A 47 -2.47 30.70 -17.80
N GLU A 48 -3.77 30.97 -17.74
CA GLU A 48 -4.25 32.00 -16.83
C GLU A 48 -3.71 31.60 -15.45
N GLU A 49 -2.64 32.29 -15.03
CA GLU A 49 -2.04 32.11 -13.73
C GLU A 49 -3.12 32.47 -12.71
N ILE A 50 -3.75 31.43 -12.14
CA ILE A 50 -4.85 31.60 -11.20
C ILE A 50 -4.29 32.33 -9.98
N GLU A 51 -4.76 33.55 -9.74
CA GLU A 51 -4.29 34.39 -8.65
C GLU A 51 -4.41 33.62 -7.32
N GLY A 52 -3.26 33.42 -6.65
CA GLY A 52 -3.16 32.64 -5.42
C GLY A 52 -2.76 31.17 -5.59
N ALA A 53 -2.57 30.67 -6.81
CA ALA A 53 -1.89 29.40 -7.04
C ALA A 53 -0.43 29.49 -6.56
N GLN A 54 0.02 28.46 -5.84
CA GLN A 54 1.39 28.39 -5.33
C GLN A 54 2.06 27.14 -5.89
N ALA A 55 3.34 27.26 -6.24
CA ALA A 55 4.15 26.10 -6.54
C ALA A 55 4.32 25.24 -5.29
N ALA A 56 4.29 23.92 -5.47
CA ALA A 56 4.58 23.00 -4.37
C ALA A 56 6.03 23.20 -3.89
N THR A 57 6.22 23.34 -2.58
CA THR A 57 7.56 23.48 -1.98
C THR A 57 8.36 22.18 -2.07
N GLU A 58 7.69 21.04 -2.01
CA GLU A 58 8.28 19.71 -2.09
C GLU A 58 7.27 18.71 -2.66
N TYR A 59 7.74 17.74 -3.43
CA TYR A 59 6.95 16.59 -3.86
C TYR A 59 7.51 15.32 -3.21
N LYS A 60 6.65 14.59 -2.49
CA LYS A 60 6.97 13.28 -1.91
C LYS A 60 6.07 12.25 -2.53
N GLU A 61 6.66 11.19 -3.08
CA GLU A 61 5.89 10.07 -3.59
C GLU A 61 5.15 9.38 -2.44
N GLN A 62 3.84 9.16 -2.61
CA GLN A 62 2.98 8.49 -1.65
C GLN A 62 2.08 7.51 -2.40
N PRO A 63 1.88 6.29 -1.89
CA PRO A 63 0.85 5.42 -2.43
C PRO A 63 -0.51 6.00 -2.06
N TRP A 64 -1.54 5.62 -2.82
CA TRP A 64 -2.90 5.78 -2.32
C TRP A 64 -3.06 5.01 -1.01
N PHE A 65 -3.71 5.63 -0.02
CA PHE A 65 -4.09 4.96 1.21
C PHE A 65 -5.42 5.47 1.74
N GLU A 66 -6.17 4.57 2.38
CA GLU A 66 -7.44 4.88 3.03
C GLU A 66 -7.28 4.78 4.54
N LYS A 67 -7.65 5.85 5.24
CA LYS A 67 -7.82 5.82 6.70
C LYS A 67 -9.06 5.01 6.98
N ARG A 68 -8.92 3.82 7.58
CA ARG A 68 -10.10 3.09 8.02
C ARG A 68 -10.66 3.74 9.30
N ARG A 69 -11.51 4.76 9.16
CA ARG A 69 -12.40 5.24 10.23
C ARG A 69 -13.76 4.57 10.06
N THR A 70 -13.88 3.33 10.50
CA THR A 70 -15.19 2.67 10.50
C THR A 70 -15.59 2.35 11.93
N THR A 71 -16.81 2.72 12.22
CA THR A 71 -17.49 2.75 13.51
C THR A 71 -17.75 1.37 14.13
N THR A 72 -17.35 0.30 13.44
CA THR A 72 -17.47 -1.10 13.88
C THR A 72 -16.14 -1.88 13.84
N ASN A 73 -15.03 -1.28 13.38
CA ASN A 73 -13.74 -1.97 13.21
C ASN A 73 -12.64 -1.35 14.05
N LYS A 74 -12.51 -1.78 15.31
CA LYS A 74 -11.22 -1.64 15.99
C LYS A 74 -10.21 -2.48 15.23
N ALA A 75 -9.06 -1.90 14.89
CA ALA A 75 -7.91 -2.68 14.45
C ALA A 75 -7.74 -3.87 15.43
N PRO A 76 -7.71 -5.12 14.97
CA PRO A 76 -7.61 -6.28 15.84
C PRO A 76 -6.35 -6.20 16.69
N ARG A 77 -6.41 -6.73 17.91
CA ARG A 77 -5.27 -6.77 18.82
C ARG A 77 -4.26 -7.81 18.32
N ALA A 78 -3.00 -7.40 18.21
CA ALA A 78 -1.89 -8.35 18.12
C ALA A 78 -1.43 -8.74 19.54
N MET A 79 -0.80 -9.91 19.68
CA MET A 79 -0.25 -10.37 20.97
C MET A 79 0.92 -9.51 21.45
N SER A 80 1.64 -8.85 20.53
CA SER A 80 2.80 -8.00 20.80
C SER A 80 2.65 -6.65 20.11
N GLY A 81 3.53 -5.70 20.43
CA GLY A 81 3.79 -4.55 19.57
C GLY A 81 4.35 -5.01 18.23
N GLY A 82 4.17 -4.17 17.22
CA GLY A 82 4.82 -4.40 15.95
C GLY A 82 4.18 -3.68 14.78
N LEU A 83 4.74 -4.01 13.62
CA LEU A 83 4.28 -3.59 12.32
C LEU A 83 4.14 -4.81 11.42
N TRP A 84 2.99 -4.93 10.77
CA TRP A 84 2.72 -6.03 9.84
C TRP A 84 2.17 -5.48 8.53
N VAL A 85 2.64 -6.06 7.43
CA VAL A 85 2.07 -5.87 6.11
C VAL A 85 1.27 -7.12 5.77
N TYR A 86 -0.03 -6.98 5.63
CA TYR A 86 -0.93 -8.05 5.18
C TYR A 86 -1.30 -7.84 3.71
N ASN A 87 -1.30 -8.91 2.93
CA ASN A 87 -1.66 -8.92 1.52
C ASN A 87 -2.43 -10.19 1.20
N LEU A 88 -2.92 -10.35 -0.04
CA LEU A 88 -3.69 -11.51 -0.49
C LEU A 88 -3.07 -12.88 -0.15
N ASN A 89 -1.74 -12.97 -0.14
CA ASN A 89 -1.02 -14.22 0.10
C ASN A 89 -0.70 -14.44 1.59
N SER A 90 -0.85 -13.42 2.43
CA SER A 90 -0.43 -13.43 3.83
C SER A 90 -1.27 -12.47 4.65
N TYR A 91 -2.39 -12.96 5.16
CA TYR A 91 -3.23 -12.26 6.12
C TYR A 91 -3.86 -13.24 7.13
N PRO A 92 -4.09 -12.82 8.39
CA PRO A 92 -4.90 -13.60 9.33
C PRO A 92 -6.32 -13.83 8.78
N GLY A 93 -6.77 -15.08 8.69
CA GLY A 93 -8.03 -15.42 8.00
C GLY A 93 -9.28 -14.67 8.48
N TYR A 94 -9.33 -14.28 9.76
CA TYR A 94 -10.44 -13.47 10.29
C TYR A 94 -10.54 -12.07 9.66
N LEU A 95 -9.45 -11.55 9.09
CA LEU A 95 -9.42 -10.27 8.38
C LEU A 95 -10.05 -10.33 6.99
N GLY A 96 -10.16 -11.50 6.37
CA GLY A 96 -10.76 -11.63 5.03
C GLY A 96 -12.23 -11.21 4.99
N LYS A 97 -12.91 -11.20 6.15
CA LYS A 97 -14.28 -10.69 6.29
C LYS A 97 -14.34 -9.16 6.39
N LEU A 98 -13.21 -8.52 6.69
CA LEU A 98 -13.10 -7.08 6.96
C LEU A 98 -12.38 -6.34 5.83
N VAL A 99 -11.58 -7.03 5.04
CA VAL A 99 -10.73 -6.42 4.01
C VAL A 99 -10.79 -7.30 2.77
N ASN A 100 -11.08 -6.69 1.62
CA ASN A 100 -10.89 -7.34 0.33
C ASN A 100 -9.42 -7.28 -0.08
N PHE A 101 -8.64 -8.30 0.29
CA PHE A 101 -7.20 -8.35 -0.02
C PHE A 101 -6.89 -8.56 -1.51
N GLU A 102 -7.89 -8.83 -2.34
CA GLU A 102 -7.70 -8.83 -3.80
C GLU A 102 -7.41 -7.42 -4.33
N GLU A 103 -7.92 -6.39 -3.66
CA GLU A 103 -7.84 -4.99 -4.07
C GLU A 103 -6.74 -4.20 -3.35
N VAL A 104 -6.46 -4.51 -2.08
CA VAL A 104 -5.59 -3.70 -1.23
C VAL A 104 -4.64 -4.54 -0.37
N ASP A 105 -3.51 -3.93 -0.01
CA ASP A 105 -2.71 -4.39 1.12
C ASP A 105 -3.11 -3.63 2.39
N VAL A 106 -2.70 -4.13 3.55
CA VAL A 106 -2.96 -3.50 4.85
C VAL A 106 -1.67 -3.36 5.64
N LEU A 107 -1.39 -2.14 6.08
CA LEU A 107 -0.40 -1.86 7.11
C LEU A 107 -1.09 -1.84 8.49
N HIS A 108 -0.67 -2.74 9.37
CA HIS A 108 -1.10 -2.79 10.76
C HIS A 108 0.05 -2.32 11.65
N ILE A 109 -0.21 -1.32 12.49
CA ILE A 109 0.74 -0.79 13.48
C ILE A 109 0.11 -0.91 14.86
N GLN A 110 0.87 -1.42 15.84
CA GLN A 110 0.48 -1.46 17.25
C GLN A 110 1.67 -1.03 18.13
N LEU A 111 1.49 0.03 18.92
CA LEU A 111 2.52 0.57 19.82
C LEU A 111 2.45 -0.12 21.19
N THR A 112 3.59 -0.55 21.72
CA THR A 112 3.71 -1.19 23.05
C THR A 112 4.07 -0.23 24.17
N ASP A 113 4.58 0.95 23.85
CA ASP A 113 4.94 1.93 24.87
C ASP A 113 3.69 2.39 25.62
N LYS A 114 3.72 2.19 26.94
CA LYS A 114 2.58 2.42 27.84
C LYS A 114 2.14 3.87 27.84
N GLU A 115 3.02 4.81 27.51
CA GLU A 115 2.68 6.23 27.41
C GLU A 115 1.64 6.51 26.32
N TYR A 116 1.62 5.69 25.26
CA TYR A 116 0.66 5.82 24.17
C TYR A 116 -0.59 4.96 24.38
N TYR A 117 -0.73 4.24 25.49
CA TYR A 117 -1.96 3.48 25.75
C TYR A 117 -3.18 4.41 25.79
N GLY A 118 -4.30 3.94 25.26
CA GLY A 118 -5.52 4.74 25.12
C GLY A 118 -5.42 5.90 24.10
N HIS A 119 -4.35 5.96 23.29
CA HIS A 119 -4.29 6.87 22.16
C HIS A 119 -4.90 6.24 20.90
N ILE A 120 -5.44 7.10 20.06
CA ILE A 120 -5.85 6.80 18.69
C ILE A 120 -4.69 7.21 17.78
N LEU A 121 -4.24 6.27 16.94
CA LEU A 121 -3.28 6.55 15.88
C LEU A 121 -4.07 6.97 14.62
N ASP A 122 -3.87 8.21 14.16
CA ASP A 122 -4.50 8.72 12.94
C ASP A 122 -3.44 8.90 11.85
N PRO A 123 -3.46 8.10 10.76
CA PRO A 123 -2.45 8.18 9.72
C PRO A 123 -2.59 9.47 8.93
N LEU A 124 -1.50 10.21 8.81
CA LEU A 124 -1.44 11.47 8.07
C LEU A 124 -0.79 11.30 6.70
N ALA A 125 0.26 10.49 6.61
CA ALA A 125 0.98 10.25 5.37
C ALA A 125 1.68 8.88 5.37
N ILE A 126 1.86 8.33 4.16
CA ILE A 126 2.76 7.22 3.86
C ILE A 126 3.66 7.70 2.73
N GLU A 127 4.93 7.87 2.99
CA GLU A 127 5.86 8.49 2.04
C GLU A 127 6.98 7.52 1.68
N PHE A 128 7.26 7.42 0.38
CA PHE A 128 8.39 6.64 -0.11
C PHE A 128 9.62 7.53 -0.11
N LEU A 129 10.52 7.28 0.86
CA LEU A 129 11.78 8.01 0.95
C LEU A 129 12.77 7.49 -0.11
N ASN A 130 12.67 6.20 -0.44
CA ASN A 130 13.39 5.51 -1.51
C ASN A 130 12.75 4.14 -1.77
N ASP A 131 13.33 3.37 -2.70
CA ASP A 131 12.85 2.04 -3.09
C ASP A 131 12.75 1.01 -1.96
N THR A 132 13.39 1.25 -0.81
CA THR A 132 13.45 0.28 0.30
C THR A 132 12.87 0.82 1.60
N THR A 133 12.58 2.11 1.70
CA THR A 133 12.25 2.76 2.97
C THR A 133 10.99 3.61 2.84
N VAL A 134 10.05 3.38 3.73
CA VAL A 134 8.77 4.08 3.82
C VAL A 134 8.70 4.80 5.16
N ARG A 135 8.27 6.06 5.13
CA ARG A 135 7.96 6.85 6.31
C ARG A 135 6.45 6.88 6.51
N VAL A 136 6.00 6.59 7.72
CA VAL A 136 4.59 6.65 8.10
C VAL A 136 4.45 7.70 9.18
N VAL A 137 3.71 8.76 8.86
CA VAL A 137 3.46 9.88 9.76
C VAL A 137 2.10 9.67 10.40
N LEU A 138 2.06 9.64 11.73
CA LEU A 138 0.87 9.42 12.54
C LEU A 138 0.58 10.64 13.43
N SER A 139 -0.68 10.93 13.69
CA SER A 139 -1.08 11.83 14.77
C SER A 139 -1.56 11.02 15.98
N LEU A 140 -1.11 11.38 17.17
CA LEU A 140 -1.51 10.76 18.44
C LEU A 140 -2.63 11.59 19.08
N LYS A 141 -3.83 11.02 19.14
CA LYS A 141 -4.98 11.69 19.74
C LYS A 141 -5.42 10.92 20.98
N LYS A 142 -5.52 11.60 22.12
CA LYS A 142 -6.24 11.05 23.27
C LYS A 142 -7.72 11.02 22.94
N ASP A 143 -8.37 9.90 23.24
CA ASP A 143 -9.83 9.81 23.19
C ASP A 143 -10.38 10.92 24.10
N ARG A 144 -11.10 11.88 23.51
CA ARG A 144 -11.72 12.93 24.31
C ARG A 144 -12.94 12.32 24.94
N GLU A 145 -12.99 12.31 26.28
CA GLU A 145 -14.23 12.01 27.00
C GLU A 145 -15.38 12.84 26.39
N GLY A 146 -16.28 12.18 25.66
CA GLY A 146 -17.56 12.76 25.25
C GLY A 146 -17.73 13.20 23.79
N TYR A 147 -16.78 12.98 22.87
CA TYR A 147 -17.04 13.23 21.45
C TYR A 147 -16.60 12.06 20.57
N ASP A 148 -17.60 11.38 20.03
CA ASP A 148 -17.57 10.30 19.04
C ASP A 148 -17.66 8.88 19.62
N PHE A 149 -18.90 8.38 19.75
CA PHE A 149 -19.31 7.08 20.30
C PHE A 149 -18.79 5.84 19.55
N GLN A 150 -17.78 5.97 18.70
CA GLN A 150 -17.47 4.95 17.68
C GLN A 150 -16.00 4.51 17.62
N VAL A 151 -15.10 5.15 18.37
CA VAL A 151 -13.69 4.72 18.50
C VAL A 151 -13.22 4.82 19.94
N GLU A 152 -13.77 4.03 20.85
CA GLU A 152 -13.29 4.01 22.24
C GLU A 152 -11.84 3.46 22.30
N ALA A 153 -10.88 4.35 22.50
CA ALA A 153 -9.53 3.97 22.85
C ALA A 153 -9.52 3.64 24.34
N LYS A 154 -9.47 2.35 24.66
CA LYS A 154 -9.45 1.92 26.05
C LYS A 154 -8.12 2.35 26.66
N LYS A 155 -8.18 3.09 27.79
CA LYS A 155 -7.03 3.65 28.52
C LYS A 155 -5.89 2.65 28.76
N ASN A 156 -6.21 1.36 28.90
CA ASN A 156 -5.25 0.30 29.20
C ASN A 156 -4.91 -0.57 27.97
N GLU A 157 -5.23 -0.12 26.76
CA GLU A 157 -4.94 -0.84 25.53
C GLU A 157 -3.85 -0.16 24.69
N PRO A 158 -2.98 -0.95 24.04
CA PRO A 158 -2.09 -0.49 22.99
C PRO A 158 -2.82 0.32 21.92
N ALA A 159 -2.25 1.47 21.57
CA ALA A 159 -2.66 2.26 20.42
C ALA A 159 -2.36 1.46 19.14
N ARG A 160 -3.30 1.46 18.21
CA ARG A 160 -3.22 0.62 17.00
C ARG A 160 -4.04 1.17 15.85
N VAL A 161 -3.60 0.88 14.63
CA VAL A 161 -4.28 1.31 13.40
C VAL A 161 -4.09 0.31 12.27
N PHE A 162 -5.11 0.21 11.42
CA PHE A 162 -5.07 -0.45 10.13
C PHE A 162 -5.16 0.60 9.03
N ILE A 163 -4.21 0.58 8.10
CA ILE A 163 -4.17 1.49 6.96
C ILE A 163 -4.25 0.63 5.71
N LYS A 164 -5.31 0.80 4.90
CA LYS A 164 -5.36 0.16 3.59
C LYS A 164 -4.47 0.96 2.66
N VAL A 165 -3.70 0.25 1.86
CA VAL A 165 -2.75 0.85 0.92
C VAL A 165 -2.87 0.16 -0.44
N GLU A 166 -2.42 0.85 -1.47
CA GLU A 166 -2.31 0.28 -2.80
C GLU A 166 -1.52 -1.05 -2.78
N LYS A 167 -2.06 -2.05 -3.48
CA LYS A 167 -1.56 -3.42 -3.50
C LYS A 167 -0.13 -3.49 -4.01
N GLY A 168 0.70 -4.29 -3.33
CA GLY A 168 2.09 -4.58 -3.71
C GLY A 168 3.08 -3.46 -3.41
N LYS A 169 2.65 -2.30 -2.91
CA LYS A 169 3.54 -1.15 -2.72
C LYS A 169 4.41 -1.23 -1.46
N LEU A 170 4.00 -2.00 -0.45
CA LEU A 170 4.69 -2.10 0.84
C LEU A 170 5.58 -3.33 1.01
N GLN A 171 5.51 -4.30 0.08
CA GLN A 171 6.24 -5.56 0.23
C GLN A 171 7.76 -5.33 0.23
N GLY A 172 8.45 -5.92 1.23
CA GLY A 172 9.91 -5.83 1.37
C GLY A 172 10.44 -4.46 1.82
N LYS A 173 9.56 -3.49 2.09
CA LYS A 173 9.97 -2.17 2.59
C LYS A 173 10.36 -2.22 4.07
N LYS A 174 11.25 -1.31 4.46
CA LYS A 174 11.55 -0.93 5.84
C LYS A 174 10.73 0.28 6.22
N PHE A 175 10.42 0.42 7.51
CA PHE A 175 9.50 1.46 7.98
C PHE A 175 10.15 2.37 9.02
N ILE A 176 9.92 3.67 8.85
CA ILE A 176 10.13 4.69 9.87
C ILE A 176 8.75 5.14 10.31
N ILE A 177 8.43 4.98 11.59
CA ILE A 177 7.15 5.42 12.16
C ILE A 177 7.43 6.65 13.02
N GLU A 178 6.75 7.74 12.73
CA GLU A 178 6.92 8.99 13.45
C GLU A 178 5.60 9.74 13.64
N THR A 179 5.60 10.65 14.61
CA THR A 179 4.51 11.59 14.80
C THR A 179 4.58 12.74 13.80
N ASP A 180 3.50 13.53 13.71
CA ASP A 180 3.46 14.81 12.99
C ASP A 180 4.42 15.88 13.55
N THR A 181 4.95 15.68 14.76
CA THR A 181 6.00 16.52 15.35
C THR A 181 7.42 16.01 15.08
N GLY A 182 7.57 14.87 14.38
CA GLY A 182 8.86 14.25 14.06
C GLY A 182 9.41 13.33 15.15
N GLU A 183 8.62 13.00 16.18
CA GLU A 183 9.00 12.03 17.20
C GLU A 183 8.98 10.61 16.61
N LYS A 184 10.09 9.88 16.68
CA LYS A 184 10.15 8.49 16.22
C LYS A 184 9.48 7.57 17.24
N LEU A 185 8.55 6.75 16.77
CA LEU A 185 7.80 5.81 17.60
C LEU A 185 8.45 4.42 17.58
N SER A 186 8.67 3.84 18.76
CA SER A 186 9.04 2.43 18.86
C SER A 186 7.82 1.54 18.67
N ILE A 187 8.00 0.45 17.93
CA ILE A 187 6.98 -0.58 17.71
C ILE A 187 7.31 -1.91 18.40
N ASN A 188 8.44 -1.97 19.11
CA ASN A 188 8.95 -3.15 19.80
C ASN A 188 9.02 -2.89 21.30
#